data_AF-A0A7S9YVX5-F1
#
_entry.id   AF-A0A7S9YVX5-F1
#
_cell.length_a   1.000
_cell.length_b   1.000
_cell.length_c   1.000
_cell.angle_alpha   90.00
_cell.angle_beta   90.00
_cell.angle_gamma   90.00
#
_symmetry.space_group_name_H-M   'P 1'
#
loop_
_entity.id
_entity.type
_entity.pdbx_description
1 polymer ?
#
loop_
_entity_poly.entity_id
_entity_poly.type
_entity_poly.pdbx_seq_one_letter_code
_entity_poly.pdbx_strand_id
1 'polypeptide(L)'
;MRKSGYSLRALAAASALFLASGPALAGDEEQALKAIAQAQGKIDAAAKLQAGQFDPAVLAQAQASLRLAQERLKSGKEQDAIKAAVEAQGFADTAIGQSQVSVKTDAEVQASTAAAAQQDAAAANARADAAERAAASAAADARAARAAAATVPAATTVTTETVKSAPVTTVRKAAPVKRKIVRKTTSAPARATVVEKTTTTVTNR
;
A
#
# COMPACT_ATOMS: atom_id res chain seq x y z
N MET A 1 -38.32 -17.07 34.27
CA MET A 1 -38.19 -18.37 33.55
C MET A 1 -39.01 -18.31 32.27
N ARG A 2 -38.32 -18.42 31.12
CA ARG A 2 -38.72 -18.95 29.79
C ARG A 2 -40.11 -18.60 29.22
N LYS A 3 -40.12 -17.93 28.06
CA LYS A 3 -40.94 -18.33 26.90
C LYS A 3 -40.19 -18.07 25.59
N SER A 4 -39.46 -19.08 25.12
CA SER A 4 -39.19 -19.33 23.69
C SER A 4 -40.51 -19.83 23.08
N GLY A 5 -41.03 -19.32 21.97
CA GLY A 5 -40.45 -19.40 20.62
C GLY A 5 -41.09 -20.60 19.92
N TYR A 6 -41.96 -20.38 18.93
CA TYR A 6 -42.29 -21.39 17.92
C TYR A 6 -42.65 -20.72 16.59
N SER A 7 -41.74 -20.88 15.65
CA SER A 7 -41.90 -20.67 14.22
C SER A 7 -42.99 -21.58 13.67
N LEU A 8 -44.01 -21.01 13.02
CA LEU A 8 -44.91 -21.76 12.13
C LEU A 8 -44.51 -21.50 10.68
N ARG A 9 -43.65 -22.39 10.18
CA ARG A 9 -43.64 -22.78 8.77
C ARG A 9 -44.58 -23.97 8.65
N ALA A 10 -45.71 -23.82 7.95
CA ALA A 10 -46.27 -24.85 7.09
C ALA A 10 -47.60 -24.42 6.45
N LEU A 11 -47.72 -24.80 5.17
CA LEU A 11 -48.95 -25.20 4.46
C LEU A 11 -49.88 -24.12 3.87
N ALA A 12 -49.82 -23.98 2.54
CA ALA A 12 -50.94 -24.16 1.59
C ALA A 12 -50.37 -23.94 0.18
N ALA A 13 -50.13 -24.95 -0.66
CA ALA A 13 -51.09 -25.79 -1.39
C ALA A 13 -51.96 -25.02 -2.40
N ALA A 14 -51.99 -25.59 -3.61
CA ALA A 14 -53.03 -25.48 -4.62
C ALA A 14 -52.92 -24.39 -5.71
N SER A 15 -52.63 -24.88 -6.93
CA SER A 15 -53.50 -24.75 -8.11
C SER A 15 -53.63 -23.38 -8.79
N ALA A 16 -53.04 -23.23 -9.97
CA ALA A 16 -53.79 -23.35 -11.23
C ALA A 16 -52.86 -23.14 -12.43
N LEU A 17 -52.83 -24.15 -13.29
CA LEU A 17 -52.32 -24.10 -14.65
C LEU A 17 -53.19 -23.09 -15.44
N PHE A 18 -52.78 -21.84 -15.55
CA PHE A 18 -53.47 -20.85 -16.38
C PHE A 18 -53.02 -21.01 -17.84
N LEU A 19 -53.50 -22.08 -18.49
CA LEU A 19 -53.58 -22.16 -19.96
C LEU A 19 -54.72 -21.24 -20.41
N ALA A 20 -54.50 -19.93 -20.36
CA ALA A 20 -55.36 -18.98 -21.06
C ALA A 20 -54.96 -18.97 -22.54
N SER A 21 -55.60 -19.86 -23.31
CA SER A 21 -55.67 -19.76 -24.77
C SER A 21 -56.95 -19.03 -25.16
N GLY A 22 -56.83 -17.75 -25.51
CA GLY A 22 -57.82 -16.94 -26.23
C GLY A 22 -57.64 -15.42 -25.98
N PRO A 23 -58.01 -14.52 -26.91
CA PRO A 23 -57.96 -14.57 -28.37
C PRO A 23 -56.61 -14.04 -28.90
N ALA A 24 -56.05 -14.70 -29.92
CA ALA A 24 -54.79 -14.29 -30.54
C ALA A 24 -54.98 -12.99 -31.36
N LEU A 25 -53.95 -12.12 -31.34
CA LEU A 25 -53.65 -11.00 -32.27
C LEU A 25 -54.07 -9.54 -31.96
N ALA A 26 -54.92 -9.19 -30.99
CA ALA A 26 -55.32 -7.77 -30.84
C ALA A 26 -54.59 -6.96 -29.74
N GLY A 27 -53.90 -7.60 -28.80
CA GLY A 27 -53.27 -6.91 -27.65
C GLY A 27 -51.74 -7.08 -27.54
N ASP A 28 -51.15 -7.99 -28.32
CA ASP A 28 -49.73 -8.33 -28.18
C ASP A 28 -48.82 -7.24 -28.72
N GLU A 29 -49.25 -6.51 -29.75
CA GLU A 29 -48.50 -5.38 -30.30
C GLU A 29 -48.38 -4.24 -29.29
N GLU A 30 -49.48 -3.90 -28.59
CA GLU A 30 -49.47 -2.88 -27.54
C GLU A 30 -48.61 -3.31 -26.35
N GLN A 31 -48.65 -4.59 -25.99
CA GLN A 31 -47.77 -5.15 -24.96
C GLN A 31 -46.29 -5.12 -25.39
N ALA A 32 -45.98 -5.46 -26.63
CA ALA A 32 -44.63 -5.39 -27.17
C ALA A 32 -44.09 -3.94 -27.16
N LEU A 33 -44.92 -2.97 -27.57
CA LEU A 33 -44.59 -1.55 -27.48
C LEU A 33 -44.33 -1.10 -26.05
N LYS A 34 -45.19 -1.50 -25.10
CA LYS A 34 -44.99 -1.23 -23.66
C LYS A 34 -43.68 -1.84 -23.15
N ALA A 35 -43.37 -3.08 -23.50
CA ALA A 35 -42.15 -3.76 -23.09
C ALA A 35 -40.89 -3.10 -23.66
N ILE A 36 -40.91 -2.70 -24.93
CA ILE A 36 -39.81 -1.97 -25.58
C ILE A 36 -39.63 -0.59 -24.93
N ALA A 37 -40.71 0.15 -24.68
CA ALA A 37 -40.63 1.46 -24.02
C ALA A 37 -40.06 1.35 -22.60
N GLN A 38 -40.46 0.33 -21.83
CA GLN A 38 -39.86 0.04 -20.53
C GLN A 38 -38.38 -0.32 -20.64
N ALA A 39 -38.00 -1.13 -21.63
CA ALA A 39 -36.61 -1.49 -21.89
C ALA A 39 -35.77 -0.25 -22.23
N GLN A 40 -36.28 0.64 -23.09
CA GLN A 40 -35.65 1.92 -23.41
C GLN A 40 -35.44 2.77 -22.17
N GLY A 41 -36.49 2.95 -21.35
CA GLY A 41 -36.38 3.73 -20.12
C GLY A 41 -35.33 3.20 -19.14
N LYS A 42 -35.23 1.86 -19.01
CA LYS A 42 -34.18 1.23 -18.18
C LYS A 42 -32.78 1.38 -18.77
N ILE A 43 -32.63 1.23 -20.08
CA ILE A 43 -31.34 1.39 -20.76
C ILE A 43 -30.88 2.85 -20.66
N ASP A 44 -31.79 3.82 -20.83
CA ASP A 44 -31.48 5.25 -20.65
C ASP A 44 -31.12 5.58 -19.20
N ALA A 45 -31.83 4.97 -18.22
CA ALA A 45 -31.47 5.10 -16.81
C ALA A 45 -30.09 4.52 -16.54
N ALA A 46 -29.77 3.34 -17.08
CA ALA A 46 -28.46 2.72 -16.98
C ALA A 46 -27.37 3.56 -17.66
N ALA A 47 -27.65 4.16 -18.83
CA ALA A 47 -26.71 5.00 -19.57
C ALA A 47 -26.44 6.34 -18.87
N LYS A 48 -27.39 6.85 -18.07
CA LYS A 48 -27.20 8.05 -17.23
C LYS A 48 -26.35 7.80 -16.00
N LEU A 49 -26.09 6.55 -15.62
CA LEU A 49 -25.12 6.23 -14.58
C LEU A 49 -23.72 6.63 -15.06
N GLN A 50 -22.88 7.17 -14.16
CA GLN A 50 -21.58 7.70 -14.54
C GLN A 50 -20.70 6.65 -15.23
N ALA A 51 -20.02 7.07 -16.30
CA ALA A 51 -19.05 6.25 -17.01
C ALA A 51 -17.96 5.76 -16.03
N GLY A 52 -17.78 4.44 -15.97
CA GLY A 52 -16.85 3.77 -15.04
C GLY A 52 -17.52 2.94 -13.95
N GLN A 53 -18.84 3.10 -13.75
CA GLN A 53 -19.59 2.34 -12.74
C GLN A 53 -20.22 1.04 -13.28
N PHE A 54 -20.22 0.79 -14.59
CA PHE A 54 -20.81 -0.42 -15.19
C PHE A 54 -19.97 -0.92 -16.38
N ASP A 55 -20.16 -2.19 -16.74
CA ASP A 55 -19.51 -2.80 -17.91
C ASP A 55 -20.17 -2.30 -19.22
N PRO A 56 -19.43 -1.58 -20.10
CA PRO A 56 -19.97 -1.09 -21.36
C PRO A 56 -20.43 -2.20 -22.30
N ALA A 57 -19.91 -3.42 -22.17
CA ALA A 57 -20.35 -4.56 -22.97
C ALA A 57 -21.80 -4.95 -22.64
N VAL A 58 -22.21 -4.86 -21.37
CA VAL A 58 -23.58 -5.18 -20.93
C VAL A 58 -24.57 -4.15 -21.47
N LEU A 59 -24.20 -2.86 -21.47
CA LEU A 59 -25.04 -1.82 -22.08
C LEU A 59 -25.16 -2.00 -23.60
N ALA A 60 -24.07 -2.37 -24.27
CA ALA A 60 -24.07 -2.66 -25.70
C ALA A 60 -24.96 -3.86 -26.06
N GLN A 61 -24.95 -4.92 -25.22
CA GLN A 61 -25.86 -6.06 -25.36
C GLN A 61 -27.32 -5.64 -25.16
N ALA A 62 -27.62 -4.83 -24.14
CA ALA A 62 -28.97 -4.30 -23.91
C ALA A 62 -29.49 -3.52 -25.14
N GLN A 63 -28.65 -2.65 -25.73
CA GLN A 63 -29.00 -1.91 -26.94
C GLN A 63 -29.17 -2.81 -28.17
N ALA A 64 -28.37 -3.88 -28.29
CA ALA A 64 -28.50 -4.84 -29.38
C ALA A 64 -29.83 -5.61 -29.27
N SER A 65 -30.18 -6.10 -28.08
CA SER A 65 -31.47 -6.76 -27.83
C SER A 65 -32.66 -5.82 -28.06
N LEU A 66 -32.52 -4.53 -27.75
CA LEU A 66 -33.54 -3.52 -28.04
C LEU A 66 -33.78 -3.35 -29.55
N ARG A 67 -32.70 -3.26 -30.34
CA ARG A 67 -32.81 -3.21 -31.81
C ARG A 67 -33.47 -4.48 -32.36
N LEU A 68 -33.07 -5.64 -31.86
CA LEU A 68 -33.69 -6.91 -32.22
C LEU A 68 -35.18 -6.93 -31.90
N ALA A 69 -35.59 -6.44 -30.73
CA ALA A 69 -37.00 -6.33 -30.34
C ALA A 69 -37.79 -5.44 -31.31
N GLN A 70 -37.24 -4.29 -31.69
CA GLN A 70 -37.86 -3.39 -32.66
C GLN A 70 -37.97 -4.01 -34.06
N GLU A 71 -36.96 -4.76 -34.50
CA GLU A 71 -37.00 -5.49 -35.78
C GLU A 71 -38.06 -6.61 -35.77
N ARG A 72 -38.17 -7.34 -34.67
CA ARG A 72 -39.18 -8.40 -34.50
C ARG A 72 -40.59 -7.83 -34.48
N LEU A 73 -40.79 -6.69 -33.83
CA LEU A 73 -42.07 -5.99 -33.84
C LEU A 73 -42.45 -5.52 -35.25
N LYS A 74 -41.51 -4.89 -35.98
CA LYS A 74 -41.71 -4.50 -37.38
C LYS A 74 -42.00 -5.67 -38.31
N SER A 75 -41.55 -6.87 -37.95
CA SER A 75 -41.77 -8.10 -38.70
C SER A 75 -43.07 -8.83 -38.33
N GLY A 76 -43.92 -8.24 -37.46
CA GLY A 76 -45.15 -8.89 -36.97
C GLY A 76 -44.90 -10.09 -36.07
N LYS A 77 -43.78 -10.09 -35.33
CA LYS A 77 -43.41 -11.14 -34.36
C LYS A 77 -43.44 -10.57 -32.96
N GLU A 78 -44.63 -10.26 -32.46
CA GLU A 78 -44.84 -9.54 -31.21
C GLU A 78 -44.27 -10.32 -30.01
N GLN A 79 -44.49 -11.64 -29.99
CA GLN A 79 -43.99 -12.50 -28.91
C GLN A 79 -42.45 -12.59 -28.89
N ASP A 80 -41.80 -12.60 -30.06
CA ASP A 80 -40.34 -12.53 -30.14
C ASP A 80 -39.83 -11.15 -29.72
N ALA A 81 -40.57 -10.09 -30.07
CA ALA A 81 -40.24 -8.72 -29.67
C ALA A 81 -40.31 -8.55 -28.14
N ILE A 82 -41.34 -9.11 -27.50
CA ILE A 82 -41.48 -9.10 -26.04
C ILE A 82 -40.30 -9.83 -25.38
N LYS A 83 -39.92 -11.01 -25.87
CA LYS A 83 -38.76 -11.76 -25.35
C LYS A 83 -37.47 -10.95 -25.46
N ALA A 84 -37.18 -10.41 -26.63
CA ALA A 84 -36.00 -9.59 -26.86
C ALA A 84 -36.01 -8.30 -25.99
N ALA A 85 -37.18 -7.70 -25.76
CA ALA A 85 -37.32 -6.55 -24.87
C ALA A 85 -37.05 -6.93 -23.41
N VAL A 86 -37.53 -8.08 -22.94
CA VAL A 86 -37.27 -8.59 -21.59
C VAL A 86 -35.78 -8.92 -21.41
N GLU A 87 -35.13 -9.50 -22.41
CA GLU A 87 -33.67 -9.70 -22.40
C GLU A 87 -32.93 -8.36 -22.26
N ALA A 88 -33.33 -7.34 -23.04
CA ALA A 88 -32.78 -6.00 -22.95
C ALA A 88 -32.96 -5.38 -21.55
N GLN A 89 -34.13 -5.57 -20.92
CA GLN A 89 -34.39 -5.16 -19.54
C GLN A 89 -33.48 -5.88 -18.55
N GLY A 90 -33.25 -7.18 -18.70
CA GLY A 90 -32.36 -7.97 -17.84
C GLY A 90 -30.91 -7.50 -17.89
N PHE A 91 -30.40 -7.17 -19.08
CA PHE A 91 -29.07 -6.56 -19.22
C PHE A 91 -29.00 -5.19 -18.54
N ALA A 92 -30.03 -4.35 -18.71
CA ALA A 92 -30.07 -3.05 -18.04
C ALA A 92 -30.13 -3.17 -16.51
N ASP A 93 -30.94 -4.09 -15.98
CA ASP A 93 -31.02 -4.34 -14.53
C ASP A 93 -29.68 -4.87 -13.99
N THR A 94 -28.99 -5.73 -14.75
CA THR A 94 -27.65 -6.21 -14.41
C THR A 94 -26.64 -5.07 -14.34
N ALA A 95 -26.64 -4.16 -15.32
CA ALA A 95 -25.77 -2.99 -15.33
C ALA A 95 -26.02 -2.06 -14.12
N ILE A 96 -27.31 -1.80 -13.80
CA ILE A 96 -27.70 -0.98 -12.64
C ILE A 96 -27.29 -1.67 -11.32
N GLY A 97 -27.48 -2.99 -11.23
CA GLY A 97 -27.08 -3.77 -10.06
C GLY A 97 -25.57 -3.74 -9.82
N GLN A 98 -24.78 -3.97 -10.86
CA GLN A 98 -23.31 -3.90 -10.80
C GLN A 98 -22.85 -2.50 -10.40
N SER A 99 -23.45 -1.44 -10.95
CA SER A 99 -23.13 -0.06 -10.59
C SER A 99 -23.36 0.25 -9.12
N GLN A 100 -24.48 -0.20 -8.55
CA GLN A 100 -24.73 0.01 -7.11
C GLN A 100 -23.69 -0.69 -6.23
N VAL A 101 -23.24 -1.89 -6.63
CA VAL A 101 -22.19 -2.63 -5.91
C VAL A 101 -20.86 -1.90 -6.02
N SER A 102 -20.49 -1.43 -7.20
CA SER A 102 -19.25 -0.66 -7.42
C SER A 102 -19.23 0.62 -6.59
N VAL A 103 -20.30 1.44 -6.63
CA VAL A 103 -20.42 2.67 -5.82
C VAL A 103 -20.26 2.36 -4.33
N LYS A 104 -20.90 1.29 -3.85
CA LYS A 104 -20.80 0.91 -2.42
C LYS A 104 -19.39 0.47 -2.05
N THR A 105 -18.74 -0.29 -2.92
CA THR A 105 -17.36 -0.78 -2.72
C THR A 105 -16.39 0.40 -2.71
N ASP A 106 -16.51 1.33 -3.66
CA ASP A 106 -15.70 2.54 -3.73
C ASP A 106 -15.85 3.39 -2.46
N ALA A 107 -17.09 3.55 -1.97
CA ALA A 107 -17.37 4.28 -0.73
C ALA A 107 -16.71 3.60 0.49
N GLU A 108 -16.73 2.27 0.56
CA GLU A 108 -16.09 1.51 1.64
C GLU A 108 -14.56 1.59 1.57
N VAL A 109 -13.98 1.52 0.37
CA VAL A 109 -12.54 1.72 0.14
C VAL A 109 -12.11 3.14 0.52
N GLN A 110 -12.90 4.16 0.17
CA GLN A 110 -12.64 5.54 0.56
C GLN A 110 -12.72 5.73 2.08
N ALA A 111 -13.73 5.15 2.73
CA ALA A 111 -13.88 5.23 4.19
C ALA A 111 -12.70 4.55 4.92
N SER A 112 -12.29 3.36 4.47
CA SER A 112 -11.15 2.65 5.05
C SER A 112 -9.82 3.38 4.80
N THR A 113 -9.63 3.95 3.60
CA THR A 113 -8.46 4.78 3.28
C THR A 113 -8.40 6.03 4.17
N ALA A 114 -9.53 6.70 4.37
CA ALA A 114 -9.61 7.86 5.26
C ALA A 114 -9.30 7.49 6.72
N ALA A 115 -9.80 6.35 7.21
CA ALA A 115 -9.50 5.86 8.54
C ALA A 115 -8.01 5.53 8.71
N ALA A 116 -7.38 4.88 7.71
CA ALA A 116 -5.95 4.60 7.72
C ALA A 116 -5.12 5.90 7.74
N ALA A 117 -5.47 6.88 6.90
CA ALA A 117 -4.79 8.18 6.89
C ALA A 117 -4.91 8.92 8.23
N GLN A 118 -6.05 8.82 8.92
CA GLN A 118 -6.23 9.40 10.26
C GLN A 118 -5.33 8.71 11.30
N GLN A 119 -5.20 7.39 11.24
CA GLN A 119 -4.31 6.63 12.13
C GLN A 119 -2.84 6.99 11.90
N ASP A 120 -2.43 7.11 10.63
CA ASP A 120 -1.07 7.51 10.27
C ASP A 120 -0.74 8.93 10.75
N ALA A 121 -1.69 9.85 10.63
CA ALA A 121 -1.54 11.21 11.15
C ALA A 121 -1.41 11.22 12.68
N ALA A 122 -2.23 10.44 13.39
CA ALA A 122 -2.12 10.32 14.85
C ALA A 122 -0.78 9.71 15.28
N ALA A 123 -0.30 8.68 14.59
CA ALA A 123 1.00 8.07 14.84
C ALA A 123 2.17 9.02 14.53
N ALA A 124 2.05 9.84 13.48
CA ALA A 124 3.03 10.88 13.17
C ALA A 124 3.10 11.94 14.28
N ASN A 125 1.95 12.43 14.75
CA ASN A 125 1.88 13.40 15.84
C ASN A 125 2.49 12.85 17.14
N ALA A 126 2.17 11.61 17.51
CA ALA A 126 2.76 10.97 18.69
C ALA A 126 4.29 10.85 18.60
N ARG A 127 4.83 10.58 17.40
CA ARG A 127 6.28 10.56 17.17
C ARG A 127 6.90 11.96 17.26
N ALA A 128 6.21 12.99 16.78
CA ALA A 128 6.66 14.38 16.93
C ALA A 128 6.72 14.79 18.41
N ASP A 129 5.67 14.52 19.18
CA ASP A 129 5.63 14.81 20.63
C ASP A 129 6.74 14.08 21.41
N ALA A 130 7.08 12.84 20.99
CA ALA A 130 8.18 12.09 21.57
C ALA A 130 9.55 12.70 21.24
N ALA A 131 9.73 13.13 19.99
CA ALA A 131 10.96 13.79 19.55
C ALA A 131 11.16 15.14 20.24
N GLU A 132 10.09 15.93 20.42
CA GLU A 132 10.14 17.20 21.16
C GLU A 132 10.55 16.99 22.62
N ARG A 133 9.98 15.99 23.30
CA ARG A 133 10.36 15.63 24.67
C ARG A 133 11.81 15.18 24.77
N ALA A 134 12.28 14.37 23.82
CA ALA A 134 13.68 13.92 23.78
C ALA A 134 14.66 15.07 23.49
N ALA A 135 14.27 16.01 22.62
CA ALA A 135 15.07 17.20 22.36
C ALA A 135 15.15 18.12 23.59
N ALA A 136 14.04 18.29 24.31
CA ALA A 136 14.01 19.06 25.55
C ALA A 136 14.89 18.44 26.65
N SER A 137 14.85 17.11 26.83
CA SER A 137 15.71 16.42 27.80
C SER A 137 17.19 16.52 27.42
N ALA A 138 17.54 16.29 26.15
CA ALA A 138 18.92 16.41 25.67
C ALA A 138 19.46 17.85 25.84
N ALA A 139 18.63 18.87 25.64
CA ALA A 139 19.00 20.25 25.87
C ALA A 139 19.25 20.55 27.37
N ALA A 140 18.46 19.95 28.28
CA ALA A 140 18.66 20.07 29.72
C ALA A 140 19.97 19.38 30.15
N ASP A 141 20.22 18.16 29.68
CA ASP A 141 21.44 17.41 29.97
C ASP A 141 22.69 18.14 29.46
N ALA A 142 22.63 18.71 28.25
CA ALA A 142 23.72 19.50 27.69
C ALA A 142 24.01 20.76 28.52
N ARG A 143 22.98 21.43 29.07
CA ARG A 143 23.15 22.57 29.97
C ARG A 143 23.79 22.13 31.30
N ALA A 144 23.35 21.01 31.87
CA ALA A 144 23.92 20.46 33.09
C ALA A 144 25.41 20.08 32.91
N ALA A 145 25.76 19.42 31.80
CA ALA A 145 27.14 19.08 31.48
C ALA A 145 28.04 20.32 31.32
N ARG A 146 27.54 21.38 30.66
CA ARG A 146 28.28 22.65 30.53
C ARG A 146 28.48 23.34 31.88
N ALA A 147 27.46 23.35 32.73
CA ALA A 147 27.57 23.92 34.08
C ALA A 147 28.59 23.15 34.94
N ALA A 148 28.62 21.82 34.86
CA ALA A 148 29.60 20.99 35.55
C ALA A 148 31.03 21.18 35.03
N ALA A 149 31.22 21.43 33.73
CA ALA A 149 32.55 21.69 33.16
C ALA A 149 33.14 23.04 33.62
N ALA A 150 32.29 24.03 33.94
CA ALA A 150 32.72 25.36 34.39
C ALA A 150 33.28 25.39 35.82
N THR A 151 33.06 24.34 36.63
CA THR A 151 33.49 24.29 38.04
C THR A 151 34.81 23.53 38.26
N VAL A 152 35.43 22.98 37.21
CA VAL A 152 36.70 22.25 37.31
C VAL A 152 37.86 23.18 36.98
N PRO A 153 38.78 23.52 37.92
CA PRO A 153 39.97 24.31 37.59
C PRO A 153 40.87 23.52 36.62
N ALA A 154 41.16 24.11 35.46
CA ALA A 154 41.98 23.51 34.42
C ALA A 154 43.47 23.49 34.83
N ALA A 155 43.90 22.42 35.49
CA ALA A 155 45.31 22.05 35.58
C ALA A 155 45.57 20.87 34.64
N THR A 156 45.97 21.13 33.40
CA THR A 156 46.34 20.09 32.43
C THR A 156 47.85 19.90 32.47
N THR A 157 48.32 18.79 33.06
CA THR A 157 49.71 18.35 32.99
C THR A 157 49.93 17.58 31.68
N VAL A 158 50.74 18.13 30.77
CA VAL A 158 51.10 17.46 29.51
C VAL A 158 52.47 16.81 29.66
N THR A 159 52.53 15.49 29.52
CA THR A 159 53.78 14.71 29.42
C THR A 159 53.97 14.30 27.97
N THR A 160 54.92 14.92 27.26
CA THR A 160 55.32 14.48 25.91
C THR A 160 56.62 13.68 25.97
N GLU A 161 56.58 12.40 25.59
CA GLU A 161 57.78 11.59 25.40
C GLU A 161 58.21 11.67 23.92
N THR A 162 59.42 12.17 23.65
CA THR A 162 60.00 12.20 22.29
C THR A 162 61.08 11.13 22.18
N VAL A 163 60.82 10.07 21.42
CA VAL A 163 61.82 9.02 21.15
C VAL A 163 62.58 9.38 19.86
N LYS A 164 63.83 9.82 19.99
CA LYS A 164 64.72 10.09 18.84
C LYS A 164 65.47 8.81 18.46
N SER A 165 65.08 8.19 17.35
CA SER A 165 65.82 7.05 16.77
C SER A 165 66.76 7.54 15.67
N ALA A 166 68.07 7.29 15.80
CA ALA A 166 69.05 7.61 14.76
C ALA A 166 68.96 6.62 13.58
N PRO A 167 69.05 7.07 12.31
CA PRO A 167 68.99 6.18 11.16
C PRO A 167 70.30 5.40 11.00
N VAL A 168 70.20 4.09 10.76
CA VAL A 168 71.35 3.24 10.41
C VAL A 168 71.46 3.16 8.89
N THR A 169 72.54 3.69 8.33
CA THR A 169 72.90 3.54 6.92
C THR A 169 73.37 2.10 6.68
N THR A 170 72.64 1.31 5.89
CA THR A 170 73.09 -0.04 5.47
C THR A 170 73.53 -0.02 4.02
N VAL A 171 74.82 -0.28 3.78
CA VAL A 171 75.40 -0.49 2.45
C VAL A 171 75.13 -1.93 2.03
N ARG A 172 74.38 -2.16 0.94
CA ARG A 172 74.21 -3.49 0.33
C ARG A 172 75.24 -3.70 -0.77
N LYS A 173 76.14 -4.68 -0.60
CA LYS A 173 76.95 -5.26 -1.70
C LYS A 173 76.15 -6.34 -2.44
N ALA A 174 76.32 -6.42 -3.76
CA ALA A 174 75.57 -7.29 -4.67
C ALA A 174 76.32 -8.58 -5.07
N ALA A 175 75.54 -9.68 -5.19
CA ALA A 175 75.66 -10.93 -6.00
C ALA A 175 76.88 -11.89 -5.78
N PRO A 176 76.86 -13.21 -6.17
CA PRO A 176 75.91 -13.97 -7.00
C PRO A 176 75.55 -15.43 -6.49
N VAL A 177 75.11 -16.28 -7.43
CA VAL A 177 74.26 -17.51 -7.40
C VAL A 177 74.89 -18.83 -6.86
N LYS A 178 74.05 -19.63 -6.16
CA LYS A 178 74.01 -21.10 -5.85
C LYS A 178 75.28 -21.84 -5.37
N ARG A 179 75.25 -22.38 -4.13
CA ARG A 179 75.33 -23.83 -3.76
C ARG A 179 75.25 -24.03 -2.23
N LYS A 180 74.73 -25.19 -1.83
CA LYS A 180 74.40 -25.64 -0.47
C LYS A 180 75.64 -25.84 0.41
N ILE A 181 75.84 -25.01 1.45
CA ILE A 181 76.75 -25.29 2.58
C ILE A 181 76.21 -24.69 3.89
N VAL A 182 76.11 -25.57 4.88
CA VAL A 182 76.27 -25.47 6.35
C VAL A 182 76.11 -24.12 7.05
N ARG A 183 75.25 -24.15 8.08
CA ARG A 183 74.99 -23.12 9.10
C ARG A 183 76.29 -22.58 9.70
N LYS A 184 76.55 -21.27 9.55
CA LYS A 184 77.56 -20.53 10.34
C LYS A 184 76.84 -19.42 11.10
N THR A 185 76.53 -19.69 12.37
CA THR A 185 76.10 -18.67 13.33
C THR A 185 77.26 -17.73 13.60
N THR A 186 77.10 -16.46 13.24
CA THR A 186 77.96 -15.37 13.72
C THR A 186 77.07 -14.43 14.52
N SER A 187 77.35 -14.31 15.82
CA SER A 187 76.71 -13.37 16.73
C SER A 187 77.23 -11.97 16.44
N ALA A 188 76.33 -11.01 16.18
CA ALA A 188 76.64 -9.59 16.19
C ALA A 188 76.42 -9.03 17.61
N PRO A 189 77.24 -8.08 18.09
CA PRO A 189 77.16 -7.58 19.46
C PRO A 189 75.86 -6.81 19.72
N ALA A 190 75.40 -6.87 20.98
CA ALA A 190 74.20 -6.22 21.47
C ALA A 190 74.25 -4.69 21.30
N ARG A 191 73.12 -4.13 20.88
CA ARG A 191 72.91 -2.71 20.59
C ARG A 191 72.71 -1.94 21.91
N ALA A 192 73.53 -0.94 22.21
CA ALA A 192 73.29 -0.04 23.33
C ALA A 192 72.27 1.04 22.91
N THR A 193 71.15 1.13 23.64
CA THR A 193 70.21 2.26 23.57
C THR A 193 70.43 3.14 24.79
N VAL A 194 70.84 4.41 24.58
CA VAL A 194 70.84 5.41 25.65
C VAL A 194 69.49 6.12 25.63
N VAL A 195 68.78 6.08 26.75
CA VAL A 195 67.53 6.81 26.96
C VAL A 195 67.85 8.05 27.78
N GLU A 196 67.71 9.22 27.18
CA GLU A 196 67.84 10.50 27.88
C GLU A 196 66.44 11.07 28.13
N LYS A 197 66.11 11.32 29.40
CA LYS A 197 64.81 11.84 29.83
C LYS A 197 64.94 13.32 30.18
N THR A 198 64.28 14.18 29.42
CA THR A 198 64.18 15.61 29.74
C THR A 198 62.76 15.94 30.19
N THR A 199 62.61 16.45 31.41
CA THR A 199 61.34 16.90 31.97
C THR A 199 61.26 18.42 31.85
N THR A 200 60.22 18.94 31.21
CA THR A 200 59.92 20.39 31.20
C THR A 200 58.55 20.61 31.80
N THR A 201 58.46 21.45 32.83
CA THR A 201 57.20 21.85 33.45
C THR A 201 56.76 23.19 32.86
N VAL A 202 55.56 23.22 32.28
CA VAL A 202 54.93 24.46 31.82
C VAL A 202 53.70 24.74 32.67
N THR A 203 53.66 25.91 33.29
CA THR A 203 52.50 26.41 34.03
C THR A 203 51.86 27.50 33.19
N ASN A 204 50.66 27.25 32.66
CA ASN A 204 49.88 28.30 32.01
C ASN A 204 49.09 29.06 33.08
N ARG A 205 49.20 30.40 33.05
CA ARG A 205 48.48 31.31 33.95
C ARG A 205 47.40 32.05 33.19
#